data_AF-A0A7C8MCJ6-F1
#
_entry.id   AF-A0A7C8MCJ6-F1
#
_cell.length_a   1.000
_cell.length_b   1.000
_cell.length_c   1.000
_cell.angle_alpha   90.00
_cell.angle_beta   90.00
_cell.angle_gamma   90.00
#
_symmetry.space_group_name_H-M   'P 1'
#
loop_
_entity.id
_entity.type
_entity.pdbx_description
1 polymer ?
#
loop_
_entity_poly.entity_id
_entity_poly.type
_entity_poly.pdbx_seq_one_letter_code
_entity_poly.pdbx_strand_id
1 'polypeptide(L)'
;MMPFSLVTLVRVGPLVFSTALLVSNLWQKHAFHAWLHPDSPAPSNVLPKWHIRFTSSSIIDLGVQFVAGLVFGAANLYIRTEGDTVARKWYGASLAFTLAHVVFSKQAIDGLRAAQKVEGAGKPNLVALEKWLAVNRVRFYVSEVPALVAAVMAVGLSLQAA
;
A
#
# COMPACT_ATOMS: atom_id res chain seq x y z
N MET A 1 -14.71 -21.30 22.55
CA MET A 1 -14.07 -20.06 22.05
C MET A 1 -12.57 -20.30 22.06
N MET A 2 -11.90 -20.32 20.90
CA MET A 2 -10.43 -20.41 20.92
C MET A 2 -9.88 -19.12 21.55
N PRO A 3 -8.99 -19.21 22.56
CA PRO A 3 -8.35 -18.03 23.11
C PRO A 3 -7.54 -17.36 21.99
N PHE A 4 -7.72 -16.05 21.84
CA PHE A 4 -7.02 -15.25 20.86
C PHE A 4 -5.52 -15.23 21.22
N SER A 5 -4.74 -16.12 20.60
CA SER A 5 -3.32 -16.28 20.91
C SER A 5 -2.47 -15.23 20.19
N LEU A 6 -1.28 -14.94 20.72
CA LEU A 6 -0.27 -14.13 20.01
C LEU A 6 0.06 -14.70 18.63
N VAL A 7 0.03 -16.03 18.47
CA VAL A 7 0.24 -16.69 17.18
C VAL A 7 -0.88 -16.37 16.20
N THR A 8 -2.13 -16.34 16.66
CA THR A 8 -3.29 -15.94 15.85
C THR A 8 -3.16 -14.50 15.35
N LEU A 9 -2.74 -13.58 16.24
CA LEU A 9 -2.45 -12.19 15.89
C LEU A 9 -1.37 -12.09 14.80
N VAL A 10 -0.28 -12.84 14.97
CA VAL A 10 0.79 -12.86 13.99
C VAL A 10 0.29 -13.38 12.63
N ARG A 11 -0.47 -14.47 12.63
CA ARG A 11 -1.03 -15.06 11.40
C ARG A 11 -1.93 -14.10 10.63
N VAL A 12 -2.81 -13.38 11.32
CA VAL A 12 -3.77 -12.47 10.65
C VAL A 12 -3.14 -11.14 10.23
N GLY A 13 -2.00 -10.76 10.83
CA GLY A 13 -1.29 -9.50 10.55
C GLY A 13 -1.08 -9.18 9.07
N PRO A 14 -0.51 -10.08 8.23
CA PRO A 14 -0.28 -9.79 6.81
C PRO A 14 -1.55 -9.44 6.04
N LEU A 15 -2.68 -10.06 6.38
CA LEU A 15 -3.98 -9.75 5.78
C LEU A 15 -4.46 -8.34 6.18
N VAL A 16 -4.35 -8.01 7.46
CA VAL A 16 -4.73 -6.67 7.98
C VAL A 16 -3.92 -5.59 7.29
N PHE A 17 -2.59 -5.71 7.27
CA PHE A 17 -1.73 -4.67 6.74
C PHE A 17 -1.74 -4.60 5.21
N SER A 18 -1.89 -5.73 4.50
CA SER A 18 -2.10 -5.71 3.04
C SER A 18 -3.43 -5.04 2.67
N THR A 19 -4.48 -5.28 3.46
CA THR A 19 -5.78 -4.61 3.28
C THR A 19 -5.66 -3.11 3.54
N ALA A 20 -4.99 -2.71 4.63
CA ALA A 20 -4.78 -1.30 4.96
C ALA A 20 -4.04 -0.55 3.84
N LEU A 21 -2.93 -1.10 3.34
CA LEU A 21 -2.18 -0.51 2.23
C LEU A 21 -3.04 -0.38 0.96
N LEU A 22 -3.81 -1.42 0.62
CA LEU A 22 -4.69 -1.41 -0.55
C LEU A 22 -5.79 -0.34 -0.41
N VAL A 23 -6.41 -0.23 0.76
CA VAL A 23 -7.42 0.81 1.04
C VAL A 23 -6.80 2.20 0.98
N SER A 24 -5.60 2.39 1.52
CA SER A 24 -4.89 3.67 1.43
C SER A 24 -4.56 4.06 -0.01
N ASN A 25 -4.19 3.12 -0.87
CA ASN A 25 -3.98 3.40 -2.30
C ASN A 25 -5.30 3.78 -3.00
N LEU A 26 -6.38 3.04 -2.74
CA LEU A 26 -7.69 3.41 -3.26
C LEU A 26 -8.08 4.81 -2.80
N TRP A 27 -7.92 5.14 -1.51
CA TRP A 27 -8.24 6.46 -0.99
C TRP A 27 -7.41 7.56 -1.66
N GLN A 28 -6.10 7.37 -1.83
CA GLN A 28 -5.25 8.29 -2.61
C GLN A 28 -5.80 8.46 -4.03
N LYS A 29 -6.09 7.35 -4.72
CA LYS A 29 -6.64 7.39 -6.08
C LYS A 29 -7.91 8.24 -6.15
N HIS A 30 -8.87 8.03 -5.26
CA HIS A 30 -10.13 8.77 -5.26
C HIS A 30 -9.93 10.25 -4.93
N ALA A 31 -9.12 10.55 -3.91
CA ALA A 31 -8.83 11.93 -3.50
C ALA A 31 -8.13 12.73 -4.62
N PHE A 32 -7.19 12.12 -5.34
CA PHE A 32 -6.43 12.80 -6.38
C PHE A 32 -7.14 12.88 -7.74
N HIS A 33 -7.98 11.91 -8.11
CA HIS A 33 -8.74 11.99 -9.37
C HIS A 33 -9.71 13.18 -9.39
N ALA A 34 -10.20 13.63 -8.23
CA ALA A 34 -11.04 14.83 -8.13
C ALA A 34 -10.34 16.12 -8.58
N TRP A 35 -9.00 16.15 -8.63
CA TRP A 35 -8.22 17.28 -9.16
C TRP A 35 -7.99 17.20 -10.67
N LEU A 36 -8.20 16.03 -11.27
CA LEU A 36 -8.02 15.78 -12.70
C LEU A 36 -9.35 15.83 -13.48
N HIS A 37 -10.46 16.11 -12.80
CA HIS A 37 -11.76 16.20 -13.46
C HIS A 37 -11.80 17.41 -14.40
N PRO A 38 -12.44 17.32 -15.58
CA PRO A 38 -12.57 18.46 -16.49
C PRO A 38 -13.23 19.68 -15.85
N ASP A 39 -14.16 19.44 -14.92
CA ASP A 39 -14.88 20.49 -14.18
C ASP A 39 -14.14 20.96 -12.91
N SER A 40 -12.95 20.42 -12.61
CA SER A 40 -12.16 20.92 -11.49
C SER A 40 -11.78 22.39 -11.74
N PRO A 41 -11.79 23.24 -10.69
CA PRO A 41 -11.37 24.63 -10.81
C PRO A 41 -10.01 24.75 -11.49
N ALA A 42 -9.80 25.86 -12.21
CA ALA A 42 -8.60 26.07 -13.00
C ALA A 42 -7.31 25.78 -12.19
N PRO A 43 -6.25 25.27 -12.86
CA PRO A 43 -5.02 24.88 -12.19
C PRO A 43 -4.46 26.05 -11.38
N SER A 44 -4.42 25.89 -10.06
CA SER A 44 -4.00 26.92 -9.11
C SER A 44 -2.89 26.39 -8.20
N ASN A 45 -2.30 27.27 -7.39
CA ASN A 45 -1.35 26.88 -6.36
C ASN A 45 -1.98 26.09 -5.19
N VAL A 46 -3.29 25.85 -5.22
CA VAL A 46 -4.00 25.09 -4.18
C VAL A 46 -3.61 23.62 -4.20
N LEU A 47 -3.58 22.98 -5.38
CA LEU A 47 -3.22 21.57 -5.52
C LEU A 47 -1.86 21.25 -4.86
N PRO A 48 -0.73 21.88 -5.23
CA PRO A 48 0.56 21.53 -4.64
C PRO A 48 0.60 21.77 -3.12
N LYS A 49 -0.04 22.83 -2.62
CA LYS A 49 -0.14 23.10 -1.16
C LYS A 49 -0.97 22.05 -0.43
N TRP A 50 -2.12 21.68 -0.99
CA TRP A 50 -2.98 20.63 -0.46
C TRP A 50 -2.26 19.28 -0.49
N HIS A 51 -1.60 18.96 -1.60
CA HIS A 51 -0.87 17.73 -1.80
C HIS A 51 0.28 17.56 -0.79
N ILE A 52 1.07 18.61 -0.54
CA ILE A 52 2.12 18.59 0.50
C ILE A 52 1.51 18.22 1.86
N ARG A 53 0.45 18.93 2.27
CA ARG A 53 -0.22 18.68 3.56
C ARG A 53 -0.74 17.26 3.67
N PHE A 54 -1.47 16.81 2.65
CA PHE A 54 -1.99 15.45 2.55
C PHE A 54 -0.87 14.41 2.73
N THR A 55 0.23 14.55 1.99
CA THR A 55 1.33 13.57 2.09
C THR A 55 2.05 13.62 3.41
N SER A 56 2.27 14.81 3.98
CA SER A 56 2.90 14.93 5.30
C SER A 56 2.07 14.27 6.40
N SER A 57 0.74 14.32 6.31
CA SER A 57 -0.13 13.60 7.24
C SER A 57 -0.13 12.09 7.00
N SER A 58 -0.08 11.64 5.75
CA SER A 58 -0.25 10.21 5.43
C SER A 58 1.05 9.40 5.46
N ILE A 59 2.23 10.02 5.35
CA ILE A 59 3.49 9.26 5.17
C ILE A 59 3.83 8.40 6.39
N ILE A 60 3.51 8.88 7.60
CA ILE A 60 3.75 8.14 8.85
C ILE A 60 2.84 6.91 8.88
N ASP A 61 1.55 7.08 8.63
CA ASP A 61 0.57 5.99 8.64
C ASP A 61 0.92 4.92 7.60
N LEU A 62 1.25 5.33 6.38
CA LEU A 62 1.67 4.43 5.30
C LEU A 62 2.96 3.69 5.66
N GLY A 63 3.93 4.40 6.25
CA GLY A 63 5.19 3.82 6.71
C GLY A 63 4.96 2.75 7.78
N VAL A 64 4.12 3.03 8.78
CA VAL A 64 3.77 2.08 9.84
C VAL A 64 3.06 0.85 9.26
N GLN A 65 2.06 1.05 8.39
CA GLN A 65 1.35 -0.06 7.75
C GLN A 65 2.29 -0.95 6.94
N PHE A 66 3.18 -0.34 6.16
CA PHE A 66 4.15 -1.06 5.35
C PHE A 66 5.12 -1.87 6.22
N VAL A 67 5.76 -1.23 7.19
CA VAL A 67 6.74 -1.89 8.08
C VAL A 67 6.07 -2.98 8.89
N ALA A 68 4.89 -2.74 9.45
CA ALA A 68 4.16 -3.75 10.18
C ALA A 68 3.82 -4.95 9.28
N GLY A 69 3.33 -4.72 8.05
CA GLY A 69 3.08 -5.78 7.07
C GLY A 69 4.33 -6.64 6.81
N LEU A 70 5.50 -6.02 6.65
CA LEU A 70 6.77 -6.75 6.50
C LEU A 70 7.13 -7.57 7.74
N VAL A 71 7.00 -6.99 8.93
CA VAL A 71 7.31 -7.66 10.21
C VAL A 71 6.41 -8.87 10.40
N PHE A 72 5.10 -8.72 10.22
CA PHE A 72 4.14 -9.81 10.35
C PHE A 72 4.34 -10.88 9.27
N GLY A 73 4.64 -10.49 8.03
CA GLY A 73 4.96 -11.43 6.95
C GLY A 73 6.21 -12.24 7.26
N ALA A 74 7.28 -11.60 7.70
CA ALA A 74 8.53 -12.25 8.09
C ALA A 74 8.34 -13.16 9.32
N ALA A 75 7.56 -12.72 10.31
CA ALA A 75 7.28 -13.51 11.51
C ALA A 75 6.57 -14.84 11.15
N ASN A 76 5.62 -14.84 10.21
CA ASN A 76 4.96 -16.06 9.75
C ASN A 76 5.87 -17.00 8.95
N LEU A 77 6.98 -16.51 8.41
CA LEU A 77 7.99 -17.38 7.79
C LEU A 77 8.89 -18.06 8.82
N TYR A 78 9.07 -17.42 9.97
CA TYR A 78 9.94 -17.85 11.05
C TYR A 78 9.23 -18.76 12.07
N ILE A 79 8.02 -18.39 12.51
CA ILE A 79 7.21 -19.18 13.45
C ILE A 79 6.68 -20.41 12.72
N ARG A 80 7.08 -21.60 13.16
CA ARG A 80 6.67 -22.88 12.57
C ARG A 80 5.64 -23.58 13.45
N THR A 81 4.67 -24.17 12.80
CA THR A 81 3.63 -25.01 13.38
C THR A 81 3.43 -26.23 12.50
N GLU A 82 3.06 -27.38 13.08
CA GLU A 82 2.85 -28.60 12.29
C GLU A 82 1.76 -28.36 11.24
N GLY A 83 1.98 -28.84 10.00
CA GLY A 83 1.02 -28.70 8.89
C GLY A 83 1.03 -27.36 8.14
N ASP A 84 1.81 -26.35 8.52
CA ASP A 84 1.74 -24.99 7.94
C ASP A 84 2.52 -24.77 6.63
N THR A 85 3.13 -25.82 6.07
CA THR A 85 4.11 -25.67 4.97
C THR A 85 3.53 -24.97 3.74
N VAL A 86 2.27 -25.25 3.39
CA VAL A 86 1.60 -24.59 2.25
C VAL A 86 1.25 -23.14 2.58
N ALA A 87 0.73 -22.86 3.77
CA ALA A 87 0.43 -21.50 4.23
C ALA A 87 1.68 -20.61 4.23
N ARG A 88 2.83 -21.16 4.65
CA ARG A 88 4.12 -20.44 4.64
C ARG A 88 4.58 -20.02 3.25
N LYS A 89 4.34 -20.83 2.22
CA LYS A 89 4.63 -20.41 0.83
C LYS A 89 3.79 -19.18 0.43
N TRP A 90 2.53 -19.15 0.84
CA TRP A 90 1.64 -18.01 0.61
C TRP A 90 2.02 -16.78 1.46
N TYR A 91 2.45 -16.94 2.71
CA TYR A 91 3.04 -15.84 3.49
C TYR A 91 4.29 -15.28 2.79
N GLY A 92 5.14 -16.16 2.24
CA GLY A 92 6.32 -15.76 1.49
C GLY A 92 5.97 -14.99 0.21
N ALA A 93 4.96 -15.46 -0.53
CA ALA A 93 4.46 -14.75 -1.70
C ALA A 93 3.89 -13.38 -1.33
N SER A 94 3.07 -13.30 -0.27
CA SER A 94 2.52 -12.05 0.23
C SER A 94 3.64 -11.06 0.58
N LEU A 95 4.63 -11.50 1.36
CA LEU A 95 5.80 -10.69 1.72
C LEU A 95 6.58 -10.22 0.48
N ALA A 96 6.81 -11.10 -0.49
CA ALA A 96 7.52 -10.75 -1.72
C ALA A 96 6.77 -9.68 -2.54
N PHE A 97 5.45 -9.81 -2.68
CA PHE A 97 4.63 -8.80 -3.35
C PHE A 97 4.56 -7.49 -2.57
N THR A 98 4.53 -7.52 -1.23
CA THR A 98 4.66 -6.32 -0.41
C THR A 98 6.00 -5.62 -0.67
N LEU A 99 7.12 -6.37 -0.71
CA LEU A 99 8.44 -5.80 -1.02
C LEU A 99 8.53 -5.24 -2.45
N ALA A 100 7.80 -5.82 -3.41
CA ALA A 100 7.72 -5.30 -4.78
C ALA A 100 7.18 -3.86 -4.84
N HIS A 101 6.49 -3.38 -3.80
CA HIS A 101 6.11 -1.97 -3.64
C HIS A 101 7.32 -1.03 -3.81
N VAL A 102 8.48 -1.43 -3.27
CA VAL A 102 9.69 -0.60 -3.21
C VAL A 102 10.31 -0.36 -4.59
N VAL A 103 10.06 -1.27 -5.55
CA VAL A 103 10.51 -1.14 -6.94
C VAL A 103 10.00 0.17 -7.57
N PHE A 104 8.83 0.62 -7.15
CA PHE A 104 8.19 1.83 -7.67
C PHE A 104 8.57 3.10 -6.89
N SER A 105 9.30 3.00 -5.77
CA SER A 105 9.54 4.12 -4.85
C SER A 105 10.21 5.31 -5.51
N LYS A 106 11.25 5.09 -6.33
CA LYS A 106 11.94 6.20 -7.00
C LYS A 106 11.00 6.97 -7.91
N GLN A 107 10.31 6.27 -8.79
CA GLN A 107 9.39 6.89 -9.75
C GLN A 107 8.22 7.58 -9.06
N ALA A 108 7.70 6.97 -7.98
CA ALA A 108 6.64 7.55 -7.16
C ALA A 108 7.11 8.83 -6.45
N ILE A 109 8.31 8.85 -5.86
CA ILE A 109 8.88 10.03 -5.20
C ILE A 109 9.13 11.16 -6.20
N ASP A 110 9.69 10.85 -7.36
CA ASP A 110 9.97 11.84 -8.41
C ASP A 110 8.66 12.46 -8.94
N GLY A 111 7.63 11.63 -9.19
CA GLY A 111 6.30 12.11 -9.59
C GLY A 111 5.61 12.93 -8.51
N LEU A 112 5.75 12.52 -7.25
CA LEU A 112 5.21 13.24 -6.09
C LEU A 112 5.80 14.65 -5.99
N ARG A 113 7.13 14.77 -6.04
CA ARG A 113 7.85 16.06 -5.98
C ARG A 113 7.43 16.98 -7.12
N ALA A 114 7.29 16.44 -8.33
CA ALA A 114 6.84 17.21 -9.49
C ALA A 114 5.40 17.73 -9.30
N ALA A 115 4.49 16.90 -8.79
CA ALA A 115 3.10 17.30 -8.51
C ALA A 115 3.01 18.33 -7.37
N GLN A 116 3.96 18.33 -6.44
CA GLN A 116 4.02 19.22 -5.28
C GLN A 116 4.74 20.55 -5.54
N LYS A 117 5.31 20.76 -6.73
CA LYS A 117 6.06 21.99 -7.02
C LYS A 117 5.16 23.22 -6.98
N VAL A 118 5.40 24.13 -6.04
CA VAL A 118 4.60 25.35 -5.86
C VAL A 118 5.00 26.45 -6.85
N GLU A 119 6.28 26.55 -7.18
CA GLU A 119 6.79 27.50 -8.16
C GLU A 119 6.36 27.12 -9.58
N GLY A 120 5.70 28.05 -10.28
CA GLY A 120 5.13 27.78 -11.61
C GLY A 120 3.92 26.84 -11.57
N ALA A 121 3.19 26.82 -10.44
CA ALA A 121 2.04 25.94 -10.25
C ALA A 121 0.99 26.08 -11.36
N GLY A 122 0.42 24.95 -11.79
CA GLY A 122 -0.67 24.93 -12.76
C GLY A 122 -0.73 23.61 -13.53
N LYS A 123 -0.90 23.69 -14.85
CA LYS A 123 -0.99 22.51 -15.74
C LYS A 123 0.15 21.50 -15.56
N PRO A 124 1.44 21.90 -15.35
CA PRO A 124 2.51 20.93 -15.13
C PRO A 124 2.30 20.05 -13.90
N ASN A 125 1.70 20.57 -12.82
CA ASN A 125 1.39 19.78 -11.62
C ASN A 125 0.34 18.72 -11.90
N LEU A 126 -0.67 19.04 -12.70
CA LEU A 126 -1.73 18.08 -13.07
C LEU A 126 -1.17 16.95 -13.93
N VAL A 127 -0.30 17.27 -14.89
CA VAL A 127 0.39 16.26 -15.71
C VAL A 127 1.29 15.38 -14.83
N ALA A 128 2.02 15.97 -13.88
CA ALA A 128 2.83 15.22 -12.93
C ALA A 128 1.98 14.32 -12.02
N LEU A 129 0.83 14.83 -11.56
CA LEU A 129 -0.11 14.07 -10.74
C LEU A 129 -0.70 12.87 -11.49
N GLU A 130 -1.10 13.07 -12.75
CA GLU A 130 -1.61 12.00 -13.61
C GLU A 130 -0.55 10.90 -13.82
N LYS A 131 0.69 11.29 -14.11
CA LYS A 131 1.82 10.34 -14.22
C LYS A 131 2.05 9.58 -12.91
N TRP A 132 2.03 10.28 -11.78
CA TRP A 132 2.18 9.64 -10.47
C TRP A 132 1.03 8.64 -10.18
N LEU A 133 -0.21 8.99 -10.52
CA LEU A 133 -1.37 8.10 -10.40
C LEU A 133 -1.27 6.88 -11.32
N ALA A 134 -0.70 7.03 -12.52
CA ALA A 134 -0.44 5.90 -13.41
C ALA A 134 0.55 4.91 -12.79
N VAL A 135 1.62 5.41 -12.17
CA VAL A 135 2.59 4.57 -11.43
C VAL A 135 1.92 3.88 -10.24
N ASN A 136 1.14 4.60 -9.45
CA ASN A 136 0.39 4.02 -8.33
C ASN A 136 -0.59 2.94 -8.79
N ARG A 137 -1.21 3.10 -9.96
CA ARG A 137 -2.10 2.08 -10.55
C ARG A 137 -1.33 0.82 -10.91
N VAL A 138 -0.15 0.94 -11.52
CA VAL A 138 0.69 -0.23 -11.82
C VAL A 138 1.12 -0.91 -10.52
N ARG A 139 1.61 -0.15 -9.54
CA ARG A 139 1.98 -0.67 -8.21
C ARG A 139 0.82 -1.40 -7.54
N PHE A 140 -0.38 -0.85 -7.60
CA PHE A 140 -1.60 -1.46 -7.06
C PHE A 140 -1.81 -2.90 -7.59
N TYR A 141 -1.70 -3.08 -8.91
CA TYR A 141 -1.92 -4.40 -9.53
C TYR A 141 -0.74 -5.36 -9.42
N VAL A 142 0.49 -4.86 -9.29
CA VAL A 142 1.71 -5.68 -9.23
C VAL A 142 2.10 -6.07 -7.80
N SER A 143 1.80 -5.20 -6.83
CA SER A 143 2.23 -5.37 -5.44
C SER A 143 1.03 -5.60 -4.52
N GLU A 144 0.10 -4.65 -4.44
CA GLU A 144 -0.89 -4.62 -3.36
C GLU A 144 -1.98 -5.67 -3.53
N VAL A 145 -2.55 -5.81 -4.73
CA VAL A 145 -3.57 -6.83 -5.02
C VAL A 145 -3.01 -8.25 -4.87
N PRO A 146 -1.86 -8.61 -5.48
CA PRO A 146 -1.28 -9.93 -5.29
C PRO A 146 -0.86 -10.21 -3.83
N ALA A 147 -0.33 -9.21 -3.12
CA ALA A 147 0.01 -9.34 -1.70
C ALA A 147 -1.22 -9.66 -0.85
N LEU A 148 -2.35 -8.98 -1.11
CA LEU A 148 -3.62 -9.25 -0.43
C LEU A 148 -4.15 -10.66 -0.73
N VAL A 149 -4.21 -11.04 -2.00
CA VAL A 149 -4.67 -12.39 -2.40
C VAL A 149 -3.82 -13.47 -1.73
N ALA A 150 -2.49 -13.32 -1.76
CA ALA A 150 -1.59 -14.25 -1.10
C ALA A 150 -1.80 -14.26 0.43
N ALA A 151 -2.04 -13.10 1.06
CA ALA A 151 -2.33 -13.02 2.49
C ALA A 151 -3.65 -13.72 2.86
N VAL A 152 -4.70 -13.56 2.06
CA VAL A 152 -5.99 -14.26 2.25
C VAL A 152 -5.77 -15.77 2.22
N MET A 153 -5.04 -16.27 1.22
CA MET A 153 -4.72 -17.70 1.11
C MET A 153 -3.89 -18.19 2.30
N ALA A 154 -2.86 -17.43 2.68
CA ALA A 154 -1.99 -17.77 3.80
C ALA A 154 -2.77 -17.87 5.11
N VAL A 155 -3.60 -16.86 5.42
CA VAL A 155 -4.42 -16.83 6.63
C VAL A 155 -5.42 -17.97 6.64
N GLY A 156 -6.21 -18.13 5.57
CA GLY A 156 -7.23 -19.17 5.48
C GLY A 156 -6.65 -20.58 5.71
N LEU A 157 -5.52 -20.89 5.06
CA LEU A 157 -4.84 -22.17 5.23
C LEU A 157 -4.23 -22.31 6.64
N SER A 158 -3.64 -21.25 7.18
CA SER A 158 -3.00 -21.30 8.50
C SER A 158 -4.00 -21.45 9.65
N LEU A 159 -5.23 -20.97 9.48
CA LEU A 159 -6.29 -21.10 10.49
C LEU A 159 -7.05 -22.43 10.39
N GLN A 160 -7.04 -23.08 9.22
CA GLN A 160 -7.56 -24.45 9.06
C GLN A 160 -6.61 -25.51 9.62
N ALA A 161 -5.30 -25.22 9.65
CA ALA A 161 -4.27 -26.11 10.19
C ALA A 161 -4.03 -25.91 11.71
N ALA A 162 -4.75 -25.00 12.37
CA ALA A 162 -4.65 -24.68 13.79
C ALA A 162 -5.74 -25.38 14.60
#